data_AF-A0A0M4FXK5-F1
#
_entry.id   AF-A0A0M4FXK5-F1
#
_cell.length_a   1.000
_cell.length_b   1.000
_cell.length_c   1.000
_cell.angle_alpha   90.00
_cell.angle_beta   90.00
_cell.angle_gamma   90.00
#
_symmetry.space_group_name_H-M   'P 1'
#
loop_
_entity.id
_entity.type
_entity.pdbx_description
1 polymer ?
#
loop_
_entity_poly.entity_id
_entity_poly.type
_entity_poly.pdbx_seq_one_letter_code
_entity_poly.pdbx_strand_id
1 'polypeptide(L)'
;SHLGRPDGMKKMEFTLEPVAAELKNVLGKDVTFVHDCVGPEAEKATADPAPGSVILLENLRFYLEEEGKGVNDKGEKVKASQADIEKFRASLTKHGDIYVNDAFGTAHRAHSSMVGVKLDKRATGFLMKKELDYFAKALDNPIPPFLAILGGAKVADKIQLIRNLLDKVNEMIIGGGMAYTFLKVINNINIGKSLFDTEGAKIVNELMDKAKEKGVKIHLPIDFVIADDFKEDAQFKTADLKSGIPDGWMGLDIGPETAKQFAEVV
;
A
#
# COMPACT_ATOMS: atom_id res chain seq x y z
N SER A 1 12.66 -8.60 11.25
CA SER A 1 12.02 -8.16 9.99
C SER A 1 11.38 -9.36 9.31
N HIS A 2 10.81 -9.22 8.11
CA HIS A 2 10.45 -10.37 7.28
C HIS A 2 10.78 -10.12 5.81
N LEU A 3 10.97 -11.21 5.07
CA LEU A 3 11.18 -11.20 3.61
C LEU A 3 10.30 -12.27 2.95
N GLY A 4 9.70 -11.93 1.81
CA GLY A 4 8.93 -12.87 1.00
C GLY A 4 7.71 -13.48 1.69
N ARG A 5 7.35 -14.71 1.26
CA ARG A 5 6.22 -15.50 1.77
C ARG A 5 6.69 -16.90 2.17
N PRO A 6 7.43 -17.01 3.28
CA PRO A 6 7.84 -18.31 3.82
C PRO A 6 6.66 -19.12 4.39
N ASP A 7 5.51 -18.48 4.66
CA ASP A 7 4.27 -19.09 5.14
C ASP A 7 4.44 -19.91 6.43
N GLY A 8 5.27 -19.45 7.37
CA GLY A 8 5.52 -20.12 8.65
C GLY A 8 6.51 -21.28 8.57
N MET A 9 7.30 -21.38 7.49
CA MET A 9 8.32 -22.40 7.32
C MET A 9 9.70 -21.77 7.09
N LYS A 10 10.77 -22.44 7.56
CA LYS A 10 12.16 -22.00 7.35
C LYS A 10 12.61 -22.24 5.90
N LYS A 11 12.19 -21.36 4.99
CA LYS A 11 12.62 -21.36 3.58
C LYS A 11 13.84 -20.45 3.41
N MET A 12 15.02 -21.04 3.26
CA MET A 12 16.28 -20.30 3.23
C MET A 12 16.42 -19.33 2.05
N GLU A 13 15.62 -19.48 0.97
CA GLU A 13 15.50 -18.47 -0.09
C GLU A 13 14.99 -17.10 0.41
N PHE A 14 14.35 -17.07 1.59
CA PHE A 14 13.86 -15.86 2.25
C PHE A 14 14.65 -15.52 3.53
N THR A 15 15.86 -16.04 3.71
CA THR A 15 16.74 -15.64 4.81
C THR A 15 17.09 -14.16 4.74
N LEU A 16 17.29 -13.53 5.89
CA LEU A 16 17.76 -12.15 6.01
C LEU A 16 19.30 -12.03 6.09
N GLU A 17 20.04 -13.14 6.00
CA GLU A 17 21.50 -13.12 6.07
C GLU A 17 22.16 -12.17 5.04
N PRO A 18 21.74 -12.14 3.76
CA PRO A 18 22.25 -11.15 2.80
C PRO A 18 21.97 -9.69 3.21
N VAL A 19 20.87 -9.45 3.92
CA VAL A 19 20.52 -8.11 4.43
C VAL A 19 21.47 -7.70 5.55
N ALA A 20 21.90 -8.62 6.42
CA ALA A 20 22.90 -8.32 7.45
C ALA A 20 24.24 -7.89 6.81
N ALA A 21 24.67 -8.58 5.76
CA ALA A 21 25.89 -8.25 5.04
C ALA A 21 25.83 -6.85 4.42
N GLU A 22 24.72 -6.50 3.78
CA GLU A 22 24.54 -5.17 3.21
C GLU A 22 24.40 -4.08 4.27
N LEU A 23 23.67 -4.35 5.36
CA LEU A 23 23.52 -3.42 6.48
C LEU A 23 24.88 -3.08 7.11
N LYS A 24 25.78 -4.07 7.22
CA LYS A 24 27.16 -3.86 7.67
C LYS A 24 27.92 -2.88 6.76
N ASN A 25 27.77 -3.01 5.45
CA ASN A 25 28.40 -2.10 4.48
C ASN A 25 27.87 -0.68 4.62
N VAL A 26 26.54 -0.51 4.65
CA VAL A 26 25.88 0.80 4.73
C VAL A 26 26.17 1.53 6.04
N LEU A 27 26.22 0.80 7.16
CA LEU A 27 26.51 1.39 8.47
C LEU A 27 28.00 1.63 8.72
N GLY A 28 28.89 0.97 7.98
CA GLY A 28 30.32 0.95 8.28
C GLY A 28 30.63 0.35 9.66
N LYS A 29 29.78 -0.58 10.13
CA LYS A 29 29.85 -1.21 11.45
C LYS A 29 29.54 -2.70 11.34
N ASP A 30 30.11 -3.50 12.24
CA ASP A 30 29.74 -4.91 12.32
C ASP A 30 28.26 -5.07 12.68
N VAL A 31 27.63 -6.04 11.99
CA VAL A 31 26.26 -6.46 12.22
C VAL A 31 26.29 -7.96 12.50
N THR A 32 25.86 -8.35 13.69
CA THR A 32 25.74 -9.76 14.06
C THR A 32 24.43 -10.30 13.51
N PHE A 33 24.50 -11.31 12.65
CA PHE A 33 23.33 -12.05 12.22
C PHE A 33 23.06 -13.23 13.16
N VAL A 34 21.81 -13.43 13.54
CA VAL A 34 21.36 -14.58 14.35
C VAL A 34 20.39 -15.39 13.52
N HIS A 35 20.61 -16.70 13.40
CA HIS A 35 19.83 -17.60 12.53
C HIS A 35 18.42 -17.91 13.07
N ASP A 36 18.02 -17.23 14.14
CA ASP A 36 16.70 -17.31 14.72
C ASP A 36 16.24 -15.94 15.25
N CYS A 37 14.94 -15.77 15.46
CA CYS A 37 14.34 -14.54 15.96
C CYS A 37 13.67 -14.67 17.33
N VAL A 38 13.62 -15.89 17.87
CA VAL A 38 13.09 -16.19 19.20
C VAL A 38 13.88 -17.36 19.81
N GLY A 39 13.64 -17.64 21.09
CA GLY A 39 14.24 -18.78 21.78
C GLY A 39 15.68 -18.53 22.26
N PRO A 40 16.35 -19.57 22.79
CA PRO A 40 17.57 -19.39 23.59
C PRO A 40 18.74 -18.72 22.86
N GLU A 41 18.90 -18.98 21.57
CA GLU A 41 19.98 -18.38 20.76
C GLU A 41 19.76 -16.87 20.59
N ALA A 42 18.58 -16.47 20.11
CA ALA A 42 18.23 -15.06 19.94
C ALA A 42 18.18 -14.31 21.28
N GLU A 43 17.57 -14.90 22.31
CA GLU A 43 17.51 -14.31 23.66
C GLU A 43 18.91 -14.09 24.24
N LYS A 44 19.83 -15.06 24.08
CA LYS A 44 21.22 -14.92 24.55
C LYS A 44 21.98 -13.85 23.77
N ALA A 45 21.82 -13.78 22.46
CA ALA A 45 22.48 -12.78 21.63
C ALA A 45 22.08 -11.34 22.00
N THR A 46 20.82 -11.14 22.41
CA THR A 46 20.28 -9.81 22.76
C THR A 46 20.37 -9.47 24.25
N ALA A 47 20.75 -10.40 25.13
CA ALA A 47 20.67 -10.20 26.58
C ALA A 47 21.63 -9.14 27.13
N ASP A 48 22.88 -9.11 26.63
CA ASP A 48 23.91 -8.17 27.07
C ASP A 48 24.98 -7.94 25.98
N PRO A 49 24.60 -7.38 24.81
CA PRO A 49 25.57 -7.05 23.77
C PRO A 49 26.41 -5.83 24.15
N ALA A 50 27.63 -5.74 23.62
CA ALA A 50 28.47 -4.56 23.83
C ALA A 50 27.74 -3.28 23.37
N PRO A 51 27.85 -2.16 24.10
CA PRO A 51 27.17 -0.92 23.74
C PRO A 51 27.44 -0.50 22.29
N GLY A 52 26.39 -0.19 21.54
CA GLY A 52 26.47 0.19 20.12
C GLY A 52 26.53 -0.97 19.12
N SER A 53 26.42 -2.22 19.60
CA SER A 53 26.26 -3.40 18.73
C SER A 53 24.97 -3.33 17.91
N VAL A 54 25.03 -3.88 16.70
CA VAL A 54 23.88 -4.04 15.82
C VAL A 54 23.65 -5.53 15.59
N ILE A 55 22.44 -6.00 15.87
CA ILE A 55 22.06 -7.41 15.72
C ILE A 55 20.86 -7.48 14.78
N LEU A 56 20.97 -8.30 13.73
CA LEU A 56 19.86 -8.66 12.86
C LEU A 56 19.43 -10.10 13.15
N LEU A 57 18.20 -10.24 13.65
CA LEU A 57 17.55 -11.53 13.81
C LEU A 57 16.96 -12.02 12.48
N GLU A 58 16.82 -13.34 12.35
CA GLU A 58 16.24 -13.98 11.16
C GLU A 58 14.77 -13.58 10.92
N ASN A 59 14.27 -13.96 9.75
CA ASN A 59 12.94 -13.71 9.23
C ASN A 59 11.82 -14.18 10.19
N LEU A 60 11.06 -13.21 10.73
CA LEU A 60 9.94 -13.46 11.65
C LEU A 60 8.87 -14.40 11.06
N ARG A 61 8.68 -14.38 9.73
CA ARG A 61 7.66 -15.22 9.07
C ARG A 61 8.11 -16.67 8.84
N PHE A 62 9.32 -17.03 9.25
CA PHE A 62 9.66 -18.44 9.44
C PHE A 62 8.85 -19.08 10.58
N TYR A 63 8.22 -18.26 11.43
CA TYR A 63 7.31 -18.69 12.49
C TYR A 63 5.86 -18.43 12.10
N LEU A 64 5.04 -19.46 12.24
CA LEU A 64 3.60 -19.42 11.99
C LEU A 64 2.90 -18.37 12.87
N GLU A 65 3.43 -18.19 14.07
CA GLU A 65 2.96 -17.30 15.13
C GLU A 65 3.06 -15.81 14.78
N GLU A 66 3.89 -15.44 13.80
CA GLU A 66 3.99 -14.06 13.33
C GLU A 66 2.70 -13.61 12.62
N GLU A 67 2.25 -14.38 11.63
CA GLU A 67 1.01 -14.09 10.87
C GLU A 67 -0.23 -14.78 11.47
N GLY A 68 -0.04 -15.69 12.42
CA GLY A 68 -1.06 -16.54 13.04
C GLY A 68 -1.57 -17.67 12.14
N LYS A 69 -1.06 -17.78 10.91
CA LYS A 69 -1.44 -18.75 9.89
C LYS A 69 -0.31 -18.94 8.88
N GLY A 70 -0.36 -20.05 8.14
CA GLY A 70 0.68 -20.44 7.20
C GLY A 70 0.36 -21.78 6.57
N VAL A 71 1.39 -22.50 6.16
CA VAL A 71 1.26 -23.84 5.56
C VAL A 71 2.20 -24.83 6.26
N ASN A 72 1.80 -26.10 6.30
CA ASN A 72 2.67 -27.19 6.73
C ASN A 72 3.50 -27.74 5.54
N ASP A 73 4.34 -28.74 5.81
CA ASP A 73 5.20 -29.39 4.80
C ASP A 73 4.41 -30.02 3.63
N LYS A 74 3.11 -30.29 3.83
CA LYS A 74 2.21 -30.83 2.80
C LYS A 74 1.49 -29.73 1.99
N GLY A 75 1.75 -28.46 2.29
CA GLY A 75 1.09 -27.31 1.67
C GLY A 75 -0.33 -27.04 2.20
N GLU A 76 -0.72 -27.67 3.31
CA GLU A 76 -2.04 -27.49 3.89
C GLU A 76 -2.05 -26.26 4.79
N LYS A 77 -3.15 -25.48 4.75
CA LYS A 77 -3.30 -24.28 5.58
C LYS A 77 -3.43 -24.66 7.04
N VAL A 78 -2.56 -24.09 7.87
CA VAL A 78 -2.55 -24.27 9.33
C VAL A 78 -2.65 -22.92 10.04
N LYS A 79 -3.11 -22.93 11.29
CA LYS A 79 -3.21 -21.77 12.17
C LYS A 79 -2.42 -22.03 13.44
N ALA A 80 -1.72 -21.01 13.92
CA ALA A 80 -1.05 -21.10 15.21
C ALA A 80 -2.09 -21.10 16.34
N SER A 81 -1.81 -21.84 17.42
CA SER A 81 -2.65 -21.75 18.61
C SER A 81 -2.44 -20.40 19.29
N GLN A 82 -3.44 -19.94 20.04
CA GLN A 82 -3.31 -18.69 20.80
C GLN A 82 -2.16 -18.76 21.82
N ALA A 83 -1.95 -19.93 22.44
CA ALA A 83 -0.86 -20.16 23.39
C ALA A 83 0.52 -20.06 22.73
N ASP A 84 0.69 -20.57 21.51
CA ASP A 84 1.95 -20.47 20.77
C ASP A 84 2.23 -19.03 20.35
N ILE A 85 1.21 -18.30 19.89
CA ILE A 85 1.30 -16.86 19.59
C ILE A 85 1.74 -16.08 20.83
N GLU A 86 1.17 -16.36 21.99
CA GLU A 86 1.54 -15.70 23.24
C GLU A 86 2.97 -16.01 23.67
N LYS A 87 3.41 -17.26 23.53
CA LYS A 87 4.79 -17.67 23.81
C LYS A 87 5.78 -16.99 22.86
N PHE A 88 5.46 -16.91 21.58
CA PHE A 88 6.28 -16.23 20.58
C PHE A 88 6.42 -14.74 20.89
N ARG A 89 5.29 -14.07 21.19
CA ARG A 89 5.27 -12.66 21.59
C ARG A 89 6.04 -12.38 22.88
N ALA A 90 5.95 -13.29 23.85
CA ALA A 90 6.72 -13.20 25.08
C ALA A 90 8.23 -13.31 24.81
N SER A 91 8.66 -14.21 23.92
CA SER A 91 10.07 -14.28 23.51
C SER A 91 10.52 -13.00 22.81
N LEU A 92 9.74 -12.48 21.85
CA LEU A 92 10.05 -11.21 21.18
C LEU A 92 10.19 -10.03 22.17
N THR A 93 9.35 -10.01 23.20
CA THR A 93 9.35 -8.95 24.22
C THR A 93 10.64 -8.96 25.05
N LYS A 94 11.34 -10.08 25.18
CA LYS A 94 12.59 -10.17 25.95
C LYS A 94 13.80 -9.55 25.26
N HIS A 95 13.72 -9.20 23.97
CA HIS A 95 14.88 -8.70 23.23
C HIS A 95 15.32 -7.28 23.58
N GLY A 96 14.58 -6.57 24.43
CA GLY A 96 15.00 -5.26 24.91
C GLY A 96 13.97 -4.56 25.78
N ASP A 97 14.30 -3.33 26.17
CA ASP A 97 13.50 -2.52 27.10
C ASP A 97 12.57 -1.51 26.39
N ILE A 98 12.85 -1.24 25.12
CA ILE A 98 12.11 -0.28 24.29
C ILE A 98 11.82 -0.92 22.93
N TYR A 99 10.58 -0.78 22.47
CA TYR A 99 10.19 -1.19 21.12
C TYR A 99 10.02 0.03 20.22
N VAL A 100 10.68 -0.01 19.06
CA VAL A 100 10.58 1.03 18.03
C VAL A 100 10.05 0.38 16.75
N ASN A 101 8.87 0.81 16.30
CA ASN A 101 8.30 0.35 15.04
C ASN A 101 8.62 1.33 13.92
N ASP A 102 9.44 0.91 12.95
CA ASP A 102 9.76 1.69 11.76
C ASP A 102 9.24 1.05 10.45
N ALA A 103 8.24 0.17 10.55
CA ALA A 103 7.69 -0.60 9.44
C ALA A 103 6.22 -0.23 9.15
N PHE A 104 5.97 0.97 8.61
CA PHE A 104 4.61 1.44 8.29
C PHE A 104 3.85 0.50 7.33
N GLY A 105 4.55 -0.06 6.33
CA GLY A 105 3.97 -0.98 5.35
C GLY A 105 3.32 -2.23 5.95
N THR A 106 3.64 -2.58 7.20
CA THR A 106 3.05 -3.72 7.92
C THR A 106 2.07 -3.32 9.02
N ALA A 107 1.92 -2.02 9.30
CA ALA A 107 1.10 -1.53 10.42
C ALA A 107 -0.39 -1.85 10.28
N HIS A 108 -0.88 -2.10 9.06
CA HIS A 108 -2.26 -2.52 8.78
C HIS A 108 -2.57 -3.97 9.22
N ARG A 109 -1.57 -4.71 9.72
CA ARG A 109 -1.71 -6.13 10.10
C ARG A 109 -1.57 -6.32 11.60
N ALA A 110 -2.46 -7.12 12.18
CA ALA A 110 -2.42 -7.51 13.59
C ALA A 110 -1.41 -8.65 13.88
N HIS A 111 -0.24 -8.63 13.22
CA HIS A 111 0.81 -9.62 13.39
C HIS A 111 1.52 -9.50 14.74
N SER A 112 2.20 -10.56 15.18
CA SER A 112 2.85 -10.61 16.49
C SER A 112 3.92 -9.53 16.69
N SER A 113 4.75 -9.25 15.70
CA SER A 113 5.72 -8.15 15.76
C SER A 113 5.07 -6.77 15.86
N MET A 114 3.88 -6.57 15.30
CA MET A 114 3.20 -5.27 15.26
C MET A 114 2.45 -4.94 16.57
N VAL A 115 1.74 -5.92 17.12
CA VAL A 115 0.84 -5.70 18.28
C VAL A 115 1.23 -6.50 19.52
N GLY A 116 2.17 -7.42 19.40
CA GLY A 116 2.46 -8.43 20.42
C GLY A 116 3.64 -8.13 21.33
N VAL A 117 4.50 -7.17 20.99
CA VAL A 117 5.62 -6.75 21.85
C VAL A 117 5.08 -5.88 22.99
N LYS A 118 5.17 -6.41 24.22
CA LYS A 118 4.59 -5.80 25.43
C LYS A 118 5.66 -5.11 26.28
N LEU A 119 6.17 -3.99 25.79
CA LEU A 119 7.07 -3.11 26.54
C LEU A 119 6.35 -1.81 26.89
N ASP A 120 6.70 -1.22 28.05
CA ASP A 120 6.10 0.03 28.52
C ASP A 120 6.39 1.19 27.56
N LYS A 121 7.59 1.20 26.98
CA LYS A 121 8.03 2.22 26.02
C LYS A 121 7.94 1.69 24.61
N ARG A 122 6.96 2.20 23.85
CA ARG A 122 6.75 1.90 22.43
C ARG A 122 6.73 3.21 21.64
N ALA A 123 7.63 3.30 20.67
CA ALA A 123 7.79 4.49 19.84
C ALA A 123 7.74 4.14 18.36
N THR A 124 7.58 5.16 17.53
CA THR A 124 7.75 5.05 16.09
C THR A 124 9.19 5.39 15.73
N GLY A 125 9.74 4.69 14.74
CA GLY A 125 10.98 5.12 14.11
C GLY A 125 10.73 6.33 13.20
N PHE A 126 11.79 6.82 12.55
CA PHE A 126 11.69 8.05 11.76
C PHE A 126 10.88 7.88 10.47
N LEU A 127 10.94 6.71 9.83
CA LEU A 127 10.12 6.42 8.64
C LEU A 127 8.65 6.37 9.02
N MET A 128 8.30 5.59 10.05
CA MET A 128 6.94 5.50 10.57
C MET A 128 6.43 6.86 11.04
N LYS A 129 7.23 7.62 11.79
CA LYS A 129 6.87 8.98 12.22
C LYS A 129 6.58 9.88 11.03
N LYS A 130 7.42 9.85 9.99
CA LYS A 130 7.21 10.64 8.78
C LYS A 130 5.88 10.25 8.11
N GLU A 131 5.59 8.97 7.93
CA GLU A 131 4.31 8.53 7.36
C GLU A 131 3.13 9.06 8.18
N LEU A 132 3.14 8.87 9.51
CA LEU A 132 2.08 9.35 10.39
C LEU A 132 1.93 10.87 10.37
N ASP A 133 3.01 11.63 10.39
CA ASP A 133 2.98 13.10 10.36
C ASP A 133 2.35 13.61 9.05
N TYR A 134 2.67 13.00 7.91
CA TYR A 134 2.12 13.41 6.61
C TYR A 134 0.65 12.97 6.45
N PHE A 135 0.30 11.74 6.86
CA PHE A 135 -1.08 11.29 6.83
C PHE A 135 -1.97 12.08 7.80
N ALA A 136 -1.51 12.41 9.00
CA ALA A 136 -2.26 13.22 9.96
C ALA A 136 -2.56 14.62 9.40
N LYS A 137 -1.57 15.26 8.75
CA LYS A 137 -1.78 16.54 8.06
C LYS A 137 -2.84 16.45 6.97
N ALA A 138 -2.86 15.38 6.18
CA ALA A 138 -3.82 15.20 5.10
C ALA A 138 -5.21 14.75 5.58
N LEU A 139 -5.29 13.98 6.67
CA LEU A 139 -6.52 13.29 7.08
C LEU A 139 -7.25 13.93 8.26
N ASP A 140 -6.53 14.61 9.15
CA ASP A 140 -7.12 15.15 10.39
C ASP A 140 -7.35 16.66 10.30
N ASN A 141 -6.36 17.42 9.80
CA ASN A 141 -6.44 18.87 9.63
C ASN A 141 -5.84 19.33 8.29
N PRO A 142 -6.42 18.93 7.15
CA PRO A 142 -5.91 19.37 5.85
C PRO A 142 -6.01 20.88 5.71
N ILE A 143 -4.95 21.51 5.19
CA ILE A 143 -4.97 22.93 4.83
C ILE A 143 -5.69 23.04 3.47
N PRO A 144 -6.84 23.74 3.40
CA PRO A 144 -7.55 23.91 2.14
C PRO A 144 -6.80 24.85 1.17
N PRO A 145 -6.92 24.66 -0.16
CA PRO A 145 -7.66 23.58 -0.81
C PRO A 145 -6.88 22.25 -0.73
N PHE A 146 -7.56 21.20 -0.27
CA PHE A 146 -7.02 19.84 -0.26
C PHE A 146 -7.50 19.08 -1.49
N LEU A 147 -6.56 18.79 -2.39
CA LEU A 147 -6.77 18.06 -3.62
C LEU A 147 -6.37 16.58 -3.47
N ALA A 148 -7.24 15.67 -3.90
CA ALA A 148 -6.87 14.27 -4.13
C ALA A 148 -6.76 13.95 -5.62
N ILE A 149 -5.66 13.31 -6.02
CA ILE A 149 -5.46 12.85 -7.40
C ILE A 149 -5.52 11.33 -7.40
N LEU A 150 -6.56 10.78 -8.02
CA LEU A 150 -6.81 9.35 -8.09
C LEU A 150 -6.72 8.90 -9.55
N GLY A 151 -5.98 7.83 -9.79
CA GLY A 151 -5.93 7.14 -11.08
C GLY A 151 -5.85 5.63 -10.89
N GLY A 152 -5.99 4.88 -11.98
CA GLY A 152 -5.92 3.43 -11.97
C GLY A 152 -6.88 2.81 -13.00
N ALA A 153 -6.95 1.48 -13.03
CA ALA A 153 -7.72 0.76 -14.03
C ALA A 153 -9.21 0.59 -13.67
N LYS A 154 -9.52 0.32 -12.39
CA LYS A 154 -10.86 -0.07 -11.93
C LYS A 154 -11.38 0.88 -10.84
N VAL A 155 -12.67 1.18 -10.89
CA VAL A 155 -13.36 2.00 -9.89
C VAL A 155 -13.66 1.15 -8.65
N ALA A 156 -14.01 -0.12 -8.83
CA ALA A 156 -14.42 -1.06 -7.78
C ALA A 156 -13.36 -1.22 -6.67
N ASP A 157 -12.09 -1.22 -7.05
CA ASP A 157 -10.97 -1.34 -6.10
C ASP A 157 -10.78 -0.06 -5.26
N LYS A 158 -11.36 1.07 -5.68
CA LYS A 158 -11.16 2.40 -5.09
C LYS A 158 -12.41 3.00 -4.45
N ILE A 159 -13.53 2.28 -4.44
CA ILE A 159 -14.82 2.78 -3.92
C ILE A 159 -14.67 3.30 -2.49
N GLN A 160 -14.10 2.49 -1.60
CA GLN A 160 -13.93 2.85 -0.19
C GLN A 160 -13.02 4.05 -0.03
N LEU A 161 -11.94 4.13 -0.82
CA LEU A 161 -11.01 5.25 -0.82
C LEU A 161 -11.69 6.54 -1.27
N ILE A 162 -12.41 6.53 -2.39
CA ILE A 162 -13.15 7.70 -2.89
C ILE A 162 -14.18 8.15 -1.85
N ARG A 163 -15.01 7.23 -1.33
CA ARG A 163 -16.03 7.55 -0.33
C ARG A 163 -15.45 8.22 0.91
N ASN A 164 -14.30 7.73 1.42
CA ASN A 164 -13.63 8.29 2.58
C ASN A 164 -12.99 9.66 2.29
N LEU A 165 -12.40 9.84 1.10
CA LEU A 165 -11.77 11.10 0.71
C LEU A 165 -12.79 12.20 0.41
N LEU A 166 -13.97 11.88 -0.13
CA LEU A 166 -15.03 12.85 -0.37
C LEU A 166 -15.53 13.57 0.90
N ASP A 167 -15.29 13.01 2.08
CA ASP A 167 -15.60 13.68 3.36
C ASP A 167 -14.50 14.64 3.83
N LYS A 168 -13.37 14.72 3.11
CA LYS A 168 -12.15 15.43 3.54
C LYS A 168 -11.60 16.42 2.53
N VAL A 169 -11.65 16.09 1.24
CA VAL A 169 -11.03 16.90 0.17
C VAL A 169 -11.95 18.03 -0.28
N ASN A 170 -11.37 19.10 -0.83
CA ASN A 170 -12.12 20.14 -1.52
C ASN A 170 -12.28 19.82 -3.00
N GLU A 171 -11.27 19.20 -3.59
CA GLU A 171 -11.22 18.88 -5.01
C GLU A 171 -10.70 17.46 -5.22
N MET A 172 -11.13 16.80 -6.29
CA MET A 172 -10.66 15.47 -6.65
C MET A 172 -10.49 15.33 -8.16
N ILE A 173 -9.29 14.98 -8.59
CA ILE A 173 -9.00 14.54 -9.95
C ILE A 173 -9.18 13.03 -10.04
N ILE A 174 -9.94 12.56 -11.03
CA ILE A 174 -10.11 11.14 -11.34
C ILE A 174 -9.61 10.89 -12.77
N GLY A 175 -8.44 10.26 -12.91
CA GLY A 175 -7.80 9.95 -14.20
C GLY A 175 -7.61 8.45 -14.46
N GLY A 176 -6.84 8.12 -15.50
CA GLY A 176 -6.54 6.75 -15.90
C GLY A 176 -7.75 5.98 -16.42
N GLY A 177 -7.63 4.65 -16.53
CA GLY A 177 -8.67 3.77 -17.08
C GLY A 177 -10.03 3.86 -16.37
N MET A 178 -10.02 4.12 -15.06
CA MET A 178 -11.26 4.26 -14.28
C MET A 178 -12.08 5.50 -14.67
N ALA A 179 -11.46 6.54 -15.25
CA ALA A 179 -12.16 7.74 -15.70
C ALA A 179 -13.18 7.43 -16.81
N TYR A 180 -12.90 6.47 -17.71
CA TYR A 180 -13.82 6.08 -18.78
C TYR A 180 -15.14 5.49 -18.24
N THR A 181 -15.10 4.86 -17.06
CA THR A 181 -16.32 4.38 -16.40
C THR A 181 -17.17 5.56 -15.91
N PHE A 182 -16.54 6.58 -15.31
CA PHE A 182 -17.24 7.81 -14.92
C PHE A 182 -17.85 8.52 -16.14
N LEU A 183 -17.03 8.80 -17.15
CA LEU A 183 -17.43 9.52 -18.35
C LEU A 183 -18.55 8.82 -19.11
N LYS A 184 -18.50 7.49 -19.23
CA LYS A 184 -19.57 6.72 -19.85
C LYS A 184 -20.88 6.82 -19.08
N VAL A 185 -20.84 6.81 -17.74
CA VAL A 185 -22.07 6.88 -16.93
C VAL A 185 -22.65 8.30 -16.89
N ILE A 186 -21.81 9.32 -16.71
CA ILE A 186 -22.28 10.70 -16.47
C ILE A 186 -22.46 11.51 -17.75
N ASN A 187 -21.62 11.28 -18.78
CA ASN A 187 -21.65 12.02 -20.04
C ASN A 187 -22.19 11.19 -21.20
N ASN A 188 -22.44 9.90 -20.99
CA ASN A 188 -22.91 8.96 -22.03
C ASN A 188 -22.01 8.96 -23.29
N ILE A 189 -20.70 9.11 -23.11
CA ILE A 189 -19.74 9.10 -24.22
C ILE A 189 -19.51 7.68 -24.74
N ASN A 190 -19.22 7.55 -26.03
CA ASN A 190 -18.62 6.32 -26.54
C ASN A 190 -17.18 6.22 -26.03
N ILE A 191 -16.81 5.05 -25.51
CA ILE A 191 -15.47 4.78 -24.99
C ILE A 191 -14.72 3.73 -25.82
N GLY A 192 -15.31 3.25 -26.92
CA GLY A 192 -14.73 2.18 -27.74
C GLY A 192 -14.41 0.94 -26.90
N LYS A 193 -13.17 0.46 -26.99
CA LYS A 193 -12.62 -0.67 -26.22
C LYS A 193 -11.96 -0.26 -24.90
N SER A 194 -12.09 0.99 -24.47
CA SER A 194 -11.50 1.44 -23.20
C SER A 194 -12.04 0.65 -22.02
N LEU A 195 -11.26 0.59 -20.94
CA LEU A 195 -11.64 -0.15 -19.73
C LEU A 195 -12.97 0.36 -19.17
N PHE A 196 -13.90 -0.57 -18.97
CA PHE A 196 -15.19 -0.31 -18.37
C PHE A 196 -15.42 -1.25 -17.19
N ASP A 197 -15.53 -0.68 -16.00
CA ASP A 197 -15.81 -1.42 -14.78
C ASP A 197 -17.32 -1.46 -14.54
N THR A 198 -17.96 -2.57 -14.88
CA THR A 198 -19.42 -2.73 -14.77
C THR A 198 -19.93 -2.67 -13.34
N GLU A 199 -19.16 -3.14 -12.37
CA GLU A 199 -19.54 -3.07 -10.95
C GLU A 199 -19.32 -1.66 -10.41
N GLY A 200 -18.20 -1.03 -10.78
CA GLY A 200 -17.92 0.37 -10.50
C GLY A 200 -18.96 1.32 -11.09
N ALA A 201 -19.46 1.06 -12.30
CA ALA A 201 -20.46 1.90 -12.96
C ALA A 201 -21.75 2.07 -12.15
N LYS A 202 -22.17 1.04 -11.40
CA LYS A 202 -23.40 1.05 -10.58
C LYS A 202 -23.39 2.11 -9.49
N ILE A 203 -22.21 2.52 -9.04
CA ILE A 203 -22.05 3.44 -7.90
C ILE A 203 -21.57 4.83 -8.33
N VAL A 204 -21.27 5.07 -9.62
CA VAL A 204 -20.72 6.35 -10.08
C VAL A 204 -21.65 7.51 -9.73
N ASN A 205 -22.96 7.36 -9.98
CA ASN A 205 -23.94 8.40 -9.66
C ASN A 205 -23.99 8.70 -8.17
N GLU A 206 -23.93 7.67 -7.31
CA GLU A 206 -23.86 7.83 -5.85
C GLU A 206 -22.62 8.63 -5.43
N LEU A 207 -21.46 8.34 -6.02
CA LEU A 207 -20.21 9.07 -5.73
C LEU A 207 -20.29 10.53 -6.18
N MET A 208 -20.85 10.80 -7.36
CA MET A 208 -21.03 12.16 -7.87
C MET A 208 -22.03 12.96 -7.04
N ASP A 209 -23.10 12.33 -6.56
CA ASP A 209 -24.09 12.97 -5.70
C ASP A 209 -23.51 13.25 -4.31
N LYS A 210 -22.74 12.32 -3.73
CA LYS A 210 -21.99 12.57 -2.48
C LYS A 210 -20.98 13.70 -2.66
N ALA A 211 -20.27 13.77 -3.79
CA ALA A 211 -19.34 14.86 -4.07
C ALA A 211 -20.06 16.22 -4.10
N LYS A 212 -21.22 16.30 -4.76
CA LYS A 212 -22.06 17.53 -4.74
C LYS A 212 -22.53 17.88 -3.33
N GLU A 213 -23.03 16.90 -2.57
CA GLU A 213 -23.49 17.09 -1.18
C GLU A 213 -22.37 17.67 -0.29
N LYS A 214 -21.15 17.17 -0.46
CA LYS A 214 -19.96 17.59 0.29
C LYS A 214 -19.27 18.83 -0.28
N GLY A 215 -19.77 19.38 -1.38
CA GLY A 215 -19.16 20.53 -2.06
C GLY A 215 -17.79 20.23 -2.68
N VAL A 216 -17.50 18.97 -2.99
CA VAL A 216 -16.25 18.53 -3.61
C VAL A 216 -16.30 18.76 -5.12
N LYS A 217 -15.33 19.49 -5.66
CA LYS A 217 -15.18 19.66 -7.12
C LYS A 217 -14.50 18.45 -7.73
N ILE A 218 -15.21 17.72 -8.58
CA ILE A 218 -14.68 16.57 -9.33
C ILE A 218 -14.15 17.03 -10.68
N HIS A 219 -12.90 16.67 -10.98
CA HIS A 219 -12.24 16.90 -12.25
C HIS A 219 -12.05 15.59 -12.98
N LEU A 220 -12.60 15.50 -14.19
CA LEU A 220 -12.48 14.36 -15.08
C LEU A 220 -11.82 14.79 -16.39
N PRO A 221 -11.13 13.88 -17.09
CA PRO A 221 -10.54 14.19 -18.39
C PRO A 221 -11.59 14.62 -19.40
N ILE A 222 -11.24 15.63 -20.20
CA ILE A 222 -12.11 16.16 -21.26
C ILE A 222 -11.61 15.82 -22.66
N ASP A 223 -10.38 15.34 -22.77
CA ASP A 223 -9.75 14.80 -23.95
C ASP A 223 -8.80 13.67 -23.60
N PHE A 224 -8.49 12.84 -24.60
CA PHE A 224 -7.84 11.55 -24.43
C PHE A 224 -6.84 11.31 -25.55
N VAL A 225 -5.73 10.65 -25.21
CA VAL A 225 -4.89 9.97 -26.20
C VAL A 225 -5.45 8.55 -26.37
N ILE A 226 -5.82 8.23 -27.60
CA ILE A 226 -6.43 6.94 -27.98
C ILE A 226 -5.49 6.14 -28.87
N ALA A 227 -5.55 4.82 -28.75
CA ALA A 227 -4.81 3.86 -29.57
C ALA A 227 -5.74 2.82 -30.19
N ASP A 228 -5.35 2.23 -31.33
CA ASP A 228 -6.09 1.15 -31.99
C ASP A 228 -5.82 -0.24 -31.37
N ASP A 229 -4.73 -0.37 -30.61
CA ASP A 229 -4.34 -1.61 -29.91
C ASP A 229 -3.56 -1.30 -28.60
N PHE A 230 -3.44 -2.30 -27.72
CA PHE A 230 -2.74 -2.18 -26.43
C PHE A 230 -1.28 -2.63 -26.53
N LYS A 231 -0.48 -1.87 -27.26
CA LYS A 231 0.95 -2.13 -27.50
C LYS A 231 1.71 -0.82 -27.79
N GLU A 232 3.03 -0.85 -27.62
CA GLU A 232 3.88 0.35 -27.76
C GLU A 232 3.89 0.92 -29.19
N ASP A 233 3.74 0.07 -30.22
CA ASP A 233 3.77 0.44 -31.64
C ASP A 233 2.36 0.66 -32.24
N ALA A 234 1.35 0.86 -31.40
CA ALA A 234 -0.02 1.15 -31.83
C ALA A 234 -0.11 2.52 -32.53
N GLN A 235 -1.15 2.72 -33.34
CA GLN A 235 -1.44 4.03 -33.90
C GLN A 235 -2.11 4.91 -32.85
N PHE A 236 -1.62 6.13 -32.66
CA PHE A 236 -2.18 7.09 -31.69
C PHE A 236 -2.95 8.22 -32.37
N LYS A 237 -4.04 8.65 -31.75
CA LYS A 237 -4.82 9.85 -32.09
C LYS A 237 -5.34 10.52 -30.83
N THR A 238 -5.95 11.69 -30.98
CA THR A 238 -6.67 12.36 -29.89
C THR A 238 -8.18 12.24 -30.10
N ALA A 239 -8.92 12.15 -28.99
CA ALA A 239 -10.37 12.23 -28.95
C ALA A 239 -10.80 13.16 -27.81
N ASP A 240 -12.02 13.67 -27.84
CA ASP A 240 -12.59 14.51 -26.80
C ASP A 240 -13.98 14.02 -26.36
N LEU A 241 -14.58 14.71 -25.37
CA LEU A 241 -15.93 14.37 -24.90
C LEU A 241 -17.01 14.47 -25.98
N LYS A 242 -16.82 15.31 -27.00
CA LYS A 242 -17.81 15.52 -28.07
C LYS A 242 -17.72 14.42 -29.12
N SER A 243 -16.50 14.05 -29.51
CA SER A 243 -16.27 12.97 -30.48
C SER A 243 -16.50 11.60 -29.86
N GLY A 244 -16.24 11.45 -28.56
CA GLY A 244 -16.06 10.16 -27.93
C GLY A 244 -14.86 9.41 -28.52
N ILE A 245 -14.68 8.17 -28.09
CA ILE A 245 -13.64 7.26 -28.59
C ILE A 245 -14.28 6.35 -29.65
N PRO A 246 -13.73 6.29 -30.88
CA PRO A 246 -14.26 5.43 -31.94
C PRO A 246 -14.23 3.95 -31.61
N ASP A 247 -15.13 3.18 -32.21
CA ASP A 247 -15.14 1.72 -32.09
C ASP A 247 -13.81 1.15 -32.59
N GLY A 248 -13.31 0.15 -31.87
CA GLY A 248 -12.00 -0.44 -32.15
C GLY A 248 -10.84 0.23 -31.43
N TRP A 249 -10.97 1.51 -31.04
CA TRP A 249 -9.95 2.28 -30.32
C TRP A 249 -10.17 2.26 -28.81
N MET A 250 -9.13 2.57 -28.03
CA MET A 250 -9.18 2.69 -26.58
C MET A 250 -8.35 3.88 -26.09
N GLY A 251 -8.81 4.54 -25.05
CA GLY A 251 -8.08 5.62 -24.40
C GLY A 251 -7.04 5.07 -23.42
N LEU A 252 -5.80 5.53 -23.55
CA LEU A 252 -4.66 5.04 -22.76
C LEU A 252 -4.00 6.13 -21.93
N ASP A 253 -4.24 7.41 -22.26
CA ASP A 253 -3.74 8.54 -21.49
C ASP A 253 -4.68 9.74 -21.59
N ILE A 254 -4.50 10.73 -20.71
CA ILE A 254 -5.19 12.01 -20.79
C ILE A 254 -4.69 12.80 -22.00
N GLY A 255 -5.57 13.57 -22.62
CA GLY A 255 -5.20 14.45 -23.72
C GLY A 255 -4.50 15.74 -23.23
N PRO A 256 -3.95 16.52 -24.17
CA PRO A 256 -3.20 17.73 -23.85
C PRO A 256 -4.03 18.81 -23.16
N GLU A 257 -5.34 18.90 -23.41
CA GLU A 257 -6.18 19.90 -22.76
C GLU A 257 -6.48 19.52 -21.30
N THR A 258 -6.76 18.24 -21.06
CA THR A 258 -6.89 17.69 -19.71
C THR A 258 -5.60 17.90 -18.91
N ALA A 259 -4.44 17.67 -19.52
CA ALA A 259 -3.15 17.88 -18.87
C ALA A 259 -2.97 19.35 -18.42
N LYS A 260 -3.37 20.31 -19.26
CA LYS A 260 -3.35 21.74 -18.88
C LYS A 260 -4.30 22.03 -17.73
N GLN A 261 -5.55 21.55 -17.82
CA GLN A 261 -6.55 21.77 -16.78
C GLN A 261 -6.15 21.16 -15.44
N PHE A 262 -5.63 19.94 -15.44
CA PHE A 262 -5.15 19.30 -14.22
C PHE A 262 -3.93 20.02 -13.64
N ALA A 263 -3.05 20.59 -14.48
CA ALA A 263 -1.93 21.40 -14.02
C ALA A 263 -2.35 22.74 -13.40
N GLU A 264 -3.47 23.34 -13.83
CA GLU A 264 -4.01 24.55 -13.18
C GLU A 264 -4.64 24.27 -11.81
N VAL A 265 -5.10 23.04 -11.58
CA VAL A 265 -5.72 22.60 -10.33
C VAL A 265 -4.68 22.23 -9.26
N VAL A 266 -3.48 21.83 -9.66
CA VAL A 266 -2.35 21.41 -8.79
C VAL A 266 -1.48 22.58 -8.39
#